data_AF-A0A5J4Q1E2-F1
#
_entry.id   AF-A0A5J4Q1E2-F1
#
_cell.length_a   1.000
_cell.length_b   1.000
_cell.length_c   1.000
_cell.angle_alpha   90.00
_cell.angle_beta   90.00
_cell.angle_gamma   90.00
#
_symmetry.space_group_name_H-M   'P 1'
#
loop_
_entity.id
_entity.type
_entity.pdbx_description
1 polymer ?
#
loop_
_entity_poly.entity_id
_entity_poly.type
_entity_poly.pdbx_seq_one_letter_code
_entity_poly.pdbx_strand_id
1 'polypeptide(L)'
;MKAAITPEGIICEALRCKNALYEGAFPLHVFPTQLANIVRATNECLNFPVDYTALSLCFTISVCAGNLFAAKVKEGWTERPILYVALIGRPGTNKSHPLSFALQPLFNYDNQMAVLHKTKWAEYEQAMSLTKKEREEQGMDGIPEEPVQKKFVVSDITPECLAFVHDGNKRGICLYADELASWFKNFNRYSKGSEEQFWLSVFSGKPIIFDRK
;
A
#
# COMPACT_ATOMS: atom_id res chain seq x y z
N MET A 1 14.04 31.68 -17.57
CA MET A 1 12.81 30.93 -17.90
C MET A 1 12.87 29.60 -17.19
N LYS A 2 11.92 29.29 -16.29
CA LYS A 2 11.81 27.92 -15.74
C LYS A 2 11.44 27.01 -16.91
N ALA A 3 12.31 26.09 -17.27
CA ALA A 3 11.98 25.07 -18.26
C ALA A 3 10.71 24.36 -17.76
N ALA A 4 9.67 24.33 -18.60
CA ALA A 4 8.47 23.56 -18.29
C ALA A 4 8.91 22.11 -18.07
N ILE A 5 8.63 21.57 -16.89
CA ILE A 5 8.94 20.18 -16.57
C ILE A 5 8.00 19.33 -17.41
N THR A 6 8.50 18.78 -18.52
CA THR A 6 7.74 17.87 -19.39
C THR A 6 8.05 16.41 -19.01
N PRO A 7 7.10 15.48 -19.17
CA PRO A 7 7.36 14.05 -18.96
C PRO A 7 8.54 13.54 -19.79
N GLU A 8 8.64 13.96 -21.04
CA GLU A 8 9.75 13.62 -21.94
C GLU A 8 11.06 14.23 -21.45
N GLY A 9 11.03 15.46 -20.92
CA GLY A 9 12.20 16.13 -20.33
C GLY A 9 12.70 15.42 -19.08
N ILE A 10 11.80 14.98 -18.20
CA ILE A 10 12.13 14.18 -17.02
C ILE A 10 12.73 12.84 -17.45
N ILE A 11 12.11 12.14 -18.40
CA ILE A 11 12.60 10.83 -18.88
C ILE A 11 13.97 10.98 -19.55
N CYS A 12 14.14 11.98 -20.42
CA CYS A 12 15.41 12.25 -21.09
C CYS A 12 16.51 12.63 -20.09
N GLU A 13 16.21 13.47 -19.09
CA GLU A 13 17.18 13.81 -18.06
C GLU A 13 17.48 12.62 -17.14
N ALA A 14 16.48 11.81 -16.76
CA ALA A 14 16.69 10.58 -16.00
C ALA A 14 17.54 9.56 -16.78
N LEU A 15 17.31 9.42 -18.09
CA LEU A 15 18.09 8.56 -18.98
C LEU A 15 19.51 9.11 -19.24
N ARG A 16 19.67 10.43 -19.28
CA ARG A 16 20.98 11.09 -19.37
C ARG A 16 21.76 10.89 -18.06
N CYS A 17 21.10 11.08 -16.93
CA CYS A 17 21.62 10.79 -15.60
C CYS A 17 21.85 9.30 -15.37
N LYS A 18 21.23 8.40 -16.15
CA LYS A 18 21.47 6.96 -16.08
C LYS A 18 22.97 6.65 -16.19
N ASN A 19 23.67 7.26 -17.13
CA ASN A 19 25.11 7.02 -17.30
C ASN A 19 25.97 7.72 -16.24
N ALA A 20 25.47 8.79 -15.62
CA ALA A 20 26.19 9.54 -14.59
C ALA A 20 25.94 9.01 -13.15
N LEU A 21 24.82 8.31 -12.92
CA LEU A 21 24.43 7.74 -11.63
C LEU A 21 24.67 6.22 -11.54
N TYR A 22 24.73 5.50 -12.66
CA TYR A 22 24.84 4.03 -12.73
C TYR A 22 26.17 3.54 -13.33
N GLU A 23 27.32 3.96 -12.80
CA GLU A 23 28.51 3.12 -12.98
C GLU A 23 28.46 1.86 -12.07
N GLY A 24 27.54 1.81 -11.09
CA GLY A 24 27.38 0.69 -10.17
C GLY A 24 26.12 -0.16 -10.41
N ALA A 25 26.25 -1.47 -10.20
CA ALA A 25 25.11 -2.39 -10.10
C ALA A 25 24.23 -2.05 -8.88
N PHE A 26 22.94 -2.40 -8.92
CA PHE A 26 22.03 -2.21 -7.78
C PHE A 26 22.61 -2.89 -6.52
N PRO A 27 22.69 -2.20 -5.37
CA PRO A 27 23.50 -2.64 -4.24
C PRO A 27 22.82 -3.74 -3.41
N LEU A 28 22.64 -4.94 -3.98
CA LEU A 28 21.96 -6.06 -3.29
C LEU A 28 22.61 -6.49 -1.97
N HIS A 29 23.89 -6.19 -1.77
CA HIS A 29 24.62 -6.54 -0.57
C HIS A 29 24.13 -5.81 0.69
N VAL A 30 23.37 -4.71 0.56
CA VAL A 30 22.78 -4.00 1.72
C VAL A 30 21.53 -4.70 2.27
N PHE A 31 20.96 -5.63 1.51
CA PHE A 31 19.76 -6.36 1.90
C PHE A 31 20.12 -7.59 2.75
N PRO A 32 19.24 -7.99 3.69
CA PRO A 32 19.32 -9.31 4.32
C PRO A 32 19.45 -10.42 3.27
N THR A 33 20.27 -11.44 3.58
CA THR A 33 20.60 -12.51 2.64
C THR A 33 19.38 -13.19 2.04
N GLN A 34 18.32 -13.37 2.83
CA GLN A 34 17.06 -13.97 2.39
C GLN A 34 16.40 -13.15 1.28
N LEU A 35 16.32 -11.82 1.44
CA LEU A 35 15.73 -10.93 0.43
C LEU A 35 16.63 -10.86 -0.82
N ALA A 36 17.95 -10.74 -0.63
CA ALA A 36 18.89 -10.71 -1.74
C ALA A 36 18.83 -12.01 -2.59
N ASN A 37 18.62 -13.17 -1.94
CA ASN A 37 18.44 -14.44 -2.63
C ASN A 37 17.12 -14.49 -3.41
N ILE A 38 16.02 -13.98 -2.85
CA ILE A 38 14.74 -13.88 -3.58
C ILE A 38 14.92 -13.02 -4.84
N VAL A 39 15.56 -11.85 -4.71
CA VAL A 39 15.79 -10.97 -5.86
C VAL A 39 16.62 -11.67 -6.94
N ARG A 40 17.73 -12.31 -6.56
CA ARG A 40 18.57 -13.08 -7.50
C ARG A 40 17.78 -14.20 -8.18
N ALA A 41 17.05 -15.01 -7.42
CA ALA A 41 16.26 -16.11 -7.96
C ALA A 41 15.16 -15.63 -8.93
N THR A 42 14.44 -14.55 -8.61
CA THR A 42 13.42 -13.99 -9.52
C THR A 42 14.03 -13.39 -10.78
N ASN A 43 15.24 -12.82 -10.70
CA ASN A 43 15.95 -12.35 -11.87
C ASN A 43 16.38 -13.51 -12.77
N GLU A 44 16.97 -14.56 -12.19
CA GLU A 44 17.45 -15.75 -12.91
C GLU A 44 16.31 -16.57 -13.54
N CYS A 45 15.19 -16.75 -12.81
CA CYS A 45 14.09 -17.61 -13.27
C CYS A 45 13.01 -16.89 -14.07
N LEU A 46 12.74 -15.61 -13.76
CA LEU A 46 11.60 -14.86 -14.32
C LEU A 46 12.02 -13.61 -15.10
N ASN A 47 13.32 -13.32 -15.19
CA ASN A 47 13.86 -12.10 -15.81
C ASN A 47 13.29 -10.80 -15.19
N PHE A 48 12.95 -10.82 -13.90
CA PHE A 48 12.53 -9.61 -13.20
C PHE A 48 13.74 -8.68 -12.98
N PRO A 49 13.64 -7.37 -13.29
CA PRO A 49 14.73 -6.44 -13.00
C PRO A 49 15.05 -6.41 -11.50
N VAL A 50 16.35 -6.50 -11.17
CA VAL A 50 16.85 -6.61 -9.79
C VAL A 50 16.37 -5.45 -8.92
N ASP A 51 16.48 -4.23 -9.43
CA ASP A 51 16.06 -3.01 -8.78
C ASP A 51 14.55 -2.96 -8.54
N TYR A 52 13.74 -3.38 -9.53
CA TYR A 52 12.29 -3.41 -9.39
C TYR A 52 11.85 -4.42 -8.33
N THR A 53 12.40 -5.65 -8.34
CA THR A 53 12.06 -6.64 -7.31
C THR A 53 12.51 -6.19 -5.93
N ALA A 54 13.72 -5.67 -5.79
CA ALA A 54 14.24 -5.22 -4.51
C ALA A 54 13.39 -4.08 -3.90
N LEU A 55 13.02 -3.08 -4.71
CA LEU A 55 12.15 -1.99 -4.28
C LEU A 55 10.73 -2.48 -3.95
N SER A 56 10.21 -3.43 -4.74
CA SER A 56 8.89 -4.04 -4.48
C SER A 56 8.87 -4.77 -3.15
N LEU A 57 9.93 -5.50 -2.81
CA LEU A 57 10.07 -6.17 -1.51
C LEU A 57 10.19 -5.16 -0.37
N CYS A 58 10.99 -4.09 -0.53
CA CYS A 58 11.06 -3.00 0.46
C CYS A 58 9.69 -2.39 0.72
N PHE A 59 8.93 -2.13 -0.34
CA PHE A 59 7.58 -1.60 -0.25
C PHE A 59 6.64 -2.55 0.50
N THR A 60 6.62 -3.85 0.15
CA THR A 60 5.82 -4.84 0.89
C THR A 60 6.20 -4.90 2.38
N ILE A 61 7.50 -4.86 2.70
CA ILE A 61 7.97 -4.87 4.09
C ILE A 61 7.51 -3.61 4.83
N SER A 62 7.56 -2.44 4.18
CA SER A 62 7.02 -1.19 4.72
C SER A 62 5.53 -1.31 5.07
N VAL A 63 4.73 -1.93 4.21
CA VAL A 63 3.29 -2.17 4.45
C VAL A 63 3.08 -3.11 5.64
N CYS A 64 3.84 -4.21 5.72
CA CYS A 64 3.77 -5.18 6.82
C CYS A 64 4.23 -4.57 8.15
N ALA A 65 5.28 -3.74 8.13
CA ALA A 65 5.79 -3.04 9.29
C ALA A 65 4.80 -1.97 9.76
N GLY A 66 4.25 -1.21 8.82
CA GLY A 66 3.25 -0.15 9.00
C GLY A 66 3.39 0.61 10.32
N ASN A 67 2.41 0.47 11.21
CA ASN A 67 2.36 1.16 12.49
C ASN A 67 2.96 0.36 13.67
N LEU A 68 3.54 -0.81 13.40
CA LEU A 68 4.14 -1.68 14.42
C LEU A 68 5.50 -1.17 14.88
N PHE A 69 6.26 -0.55 13.96
CA PHE A 69 7.61 -0.07 14.22
C PHE A 69 7.72 1.43 13.93
N ALA A 70 8.52 2.12 14.75
CA ALA A 70 8.93 3.50 14.50
C ALA A 70 10.42 3.64 14.81
N ALA A 71 11.15 4.29 13.93
CA ALA A 71 12.55 4.62 14.14
C ALA A 71 12.66 5.93 14.93
N LYS A 72 13.32 5.90 16.08
CA LYS A 72 13.67 7.12 16.81
C LYS A 72 14.95 7.70 16.23
N VAL A 73 14.83 8.80 15.50
CA VAL A 73 15.99 9.48 14.88
C VAL A 73 16.73 10.31 15.92
N LYS A 74 15.99 11.06 16.74
CA LYS A 74 16.48 11.80 17.92
C LYS A 74 15.35 11.99 18.92
N GLU A 75 15.64 12.58 20.07
CA GLU A 75 14.59 12.94 21.05
C GLU A 75 13.50 13.82 20.41
N GLY A 76 12.24 13.44 20.62
CA GLY A 76 11.08 14.10 20.02
C GLY A 76 10.88 13.87 18.51
N TRP A 77 11.74 13.09 17.84
CA TRP A 77 11.62 12.79 16.42
C TRP A 77 11.56 11.28 16.18
N THR A 78 10.37 10.82 15.81
CA THR A 78 10.11 9.43 15.41
C THR A 78 9.58 9.39 14.00
N GLU A 79 10.11 8.48 13.19
CA GLU A 79 9.68 8.24 11.81
C GLU A 79 9.12 6.83 11.67
N ARG A 80 8.06 6.71 10.86
CA ARG A 80 7.48 5.41 10.50
C ARG A 80 8.05 4.94 9.17
N PRO A 81 8.17 3.63 8.93
CA PRO A 81 8.69 3.10 7.67
C PRO A 81 7.63 3.18 6.58
N ILE A 82 7.16 4.37 6.22
CA ILE A 82 6.18 4.61 5.16
C ILE A 82 6.94 4.85 3.86
N LEU A 83 6.71 4.00 2.85
CA LEU A 83 7.37 4.10 1.55
C LEU A 83 6.38 4.37 0.43
N TYR A 84 6.67 5.39 -0.37
CA TYR A 84 5.99 5.65 -1.64
C TYR A 84 6.97 5.24 -2.75
N VAL A 85 6.60 4.24 -3.53
CA VAL A 85 7.46 3.65 -4.57
C VAL A 85 6.75 3.74 -5.91
N ALA A 86 7.45 4.23 -6.92
CA ALA A 86 7.00 4.25 -8.31
C ALA A 86 8.04 3.52 -9.18
N LEU A 87 7.62 2.44 -9.83
CA LEU A 87 8.45 1.71 -10.79
C LEU A 87 8.26 2.29 -12.19
N ILE A 88 9.29 2.98 -12.70
CA ILE A 88 9.23 3.70 -13.97
C ILE A 88 10.12 2.99 -15.00
N GLY A 89 9.51 2.55 -16.09
CA GLY A 89 10.17 1.86 -17.20
C GLY A 89 9.36 1.93 -18.48
N ARG A 90 10.00 1.64 -19.61
CA ARG A 90 9.34 1.62 -20.93
C ARG A 90 8.21 0.57 -20.95
N PRO A 91 7.21 0.69 -21.82
CA PRO A 91 6.25 -0.40 -22.05
C PRO A 91 6.99 -1.73 -22.33
N GLY A 92 6.52 -2.83 -21.73
CA GLY A 92 7.14 -4.15 -21.87
C GLY A 92 8.34 -4.44 -20.95
N THR A 93 8.81 -3.51 -20.10
CA THR A 93 9.96 -3.75 -19.21
C THR A 93 9.65 -4.53 -17.93
N ASN A 94 8.61 -5.37 -17.94
CA ASN A 94 8.23 -6.25 -16.83
C ASN A 94 8.14 -5.52 -15.46
N LYS A 95 7.56 -4.31 -15.43
CA LYS A 95 7.51 -3.44 -14.24
C LYS A 95 6.48 -3.85 -13.19
N SER A 96 5.31 -4.33 -13.62
CA SER A 96 4.20 -4.63 -12.70
C SER A 96 4.37 -5.99 -12.03
N HIS A 97 4.96 -6.98 -12.71
CA HIS A 97 5.07 -8.35 -12.18
C HIS A 97 5.93 -8.46 -10.91
N PRO A 98 7.10 -7.78 -10.77
CA PRO A 98 7.86 -7.78 -9.52
C PRO A 98 7.06 -7.26 -8.33
N LEU A 99 6.25 -6.21 -8.54
CA LEU A 99 5.41 -5.63 -7.50
C LEU A 99 4.28 -6.57 -7.11
N SER A 100 3.58 -7.16 -8.09
CA SER A 100 2.54 -8.17 -7.83
C SER A 100 3.11 -9.39 -7.10
N PHE A 101 4.29 -9.87 -7.50
CA PHE A 101 4.99 -10.97 -6.85
C PHE A 101 5.28 -10.66 -5.38
N ALA A 102 5.86 -9.49 -5.11
CA ALA A 102 6.19 -9.07 -3.74
C ALA A 102 4.94 -8.88 -2.86
N LEU A 103 3.81 -8.46 -3.43
CA LEU A 103 2.55 -8.27 -2.71
C LEU A 103 1.70 -9.54 -2.59
N GLN A 104 2.06 -10.62 -3.29
CA GLN A 104 1.29 -11.87 -3.31
C GLN A 104 0.92 -12.42 -1.92
N PRO A 105 1.80 -12.40 -0.91
CA PRO A 105 1.43 -12.83 0.44
C PRO A 105 0.30 -11.99 1.05
N LEU A 106 0.28 -10.68 0.78
CA LEU A 106 -0.78 -9.78 1.25
C LEU A 106 -2.08 -10.02 0.49
N PHE A 107 -2.04 -10.24 -0.83
CA PHE A 107 -3.22 -10.61 -1.60
C PHE A 107 -3.84 -11.94 -1.10
N ASN A 108 -3.00 -12.93 -0.82
CA ASN A 108 -3.46 -14.21 -0.29
C ASN A 108 -4.14 -14.04 1.08
N TYR A 109 -3.56 -13.21 1.96
CA TYR A 109 -4.15 -12.90 3.27
C TYR A 109 -5.48 -12.16 3.12
N ASP A 110 -5.54 -11.13 2.29
CA ASP A 110 -6.75 -10.35 2.06
C ASP A 110 -7.88 -11.22 1.51
N ASN A 111 -7.58 -12.15 0.60
CA ASN A 111 -8.55 -13.12 0.07
C ASN A 111 -9.10 -14.04 1.17
N GLN A 112 -8.23 -14.56 2.06
CA GLN A 112 -8.66 -15.38 3.19
C GLN A 112 -9.56 -14.58 4.14
N MET A 113 -9.16 -13.35 4.47
CA MET A 113 -9.94 -12.49 5.36
C MET A 113 -11.27 -12.07 4.74
N ALA A 114 -11.34 -11.89 3.41
CA ALA A 114 -12.59 -11.61 2.71
C ALA A 114 -13.58 -12.78 2.81
N VAL A 115 -13.11 -14.03 2.69
CA VAL A 115 -13.95 -15.22 2.89
C VAL A 115 -14.47 -15.29 4.32
N LEU A 116 -13.59 -15.12 5.32
CA LEU A 116 -13.99 -15.12 6.72
C LEU A 116 -14.97 -13.99 7.06
N HIS A 117 -14.74 -12.80 6.50
CA HIS A 117 -15.61 -11.65 6.67
C HIS A 117 -17.00 -11.92 6.10
N LYS A 118 -17.09 -12.52 4.90
CA LYS A 118 -18.37 -12.91 4.30
C LYS A 118 -19.17 -13.87 5.19
N THR A 119 -18.51 -14.87 5.80
CA THR A 119 -19.16 -15.80 6.73
C THR A 119 -19.66 -15.07 7.98
N LYS A 120 -18.80 -14.27 8.62
CA LYS A 120 -19.17 -13.49 9.81
C LYS A 120 -20.27 -12.47 9.52
N TRP A 121 -20.28 -11.88 8.33
CA TRP A 121 -21.31 -10.95 7.90
C TRP A 121 -22.67 -11.64 7.80
N ALA A 122 -22.73 -12.85 7.24
CA ALA A 122 -23.96 -13.63 7.18
C ALA A 122 -24.47 -14.01 8.59
N GLU A 123 -23.57 -14.41 9.50
CA GLU A 123 -23.90 -14.67 10.91
C GLU A 123 -24.44 -13.42 11.62
N TYR A 124 -23.80 -12.26 11.38
CA TYR A 124 -24.23 -10.97 11.89
C TYR A 124 -25.62 -10.58 11.38
N GLU A 125 -25.88 -10.69 10.08
CA GLU A 125 -27.20 -10.41 9.48
C GLU A 125 -28.28 -11.34 10.04
N GLN A 126 -27.97 -12.63 10.20
CA GLN A 126 -28.90 -13.58 10.82
C GLN A 126 -29.20 -13.19 12.26
N ALA A 127 -28.18 -12.91 13.07
CA ALA A 127 -28.36 -12.52 14.47
C ALA A 127 -29.13 -11.18 14.61
N MET A 128 -28.93 -10.25 13.68
CA MET A 128 -29.65 -8.98 13.63
C MET A 128 -31.12 -9.14 13.22
N SER A 129 -31.45 -10.15 12.40
CA SER A 129 -32.84 -10.45 12.02
C SER A 129 -33.68 -11.05 13.16
N LEU A 130 -33.02 -11.67 14.15
CA LEU A 130 -33.67 -12.24 15.33
C LEU A 130 -34.13 -11.14 16.29
N THR A 131 -35.29 -11.36 16.92
CA THR A 131 -35.74 -10.52 18.02
C THR A 131 -34.83 -10.67 19.24
N LYS A 132 -34.87 -9.70 20.15
CA LYS A 132 -34.07 -9.74 21.38
C LYS A 132 -34.31 -11.03 22.18
N LYS A 133 -35.55 -11.51 22.20
CA LYS A 133 -35.96 -12.71 22.95
C LYS A 133 -35.41 -13.99 22.32
N GLU A 134 -35.46 -14.10 20.99
CA GLU A 134 -34.90 -15.24 20.25
C GLU A 134 -33.36 -15.30 20.35
N ARG A 135 -32.70 -14.14 20.45
CA ARG A 135 -31.25 -14.07 20.69
C ARG A 135 -30.88 -14.59 22.08
N GLU A 136 -31.60 -14.17 23.11
CA GLU A 136 -31.41 -14.63 24.49
C GLU A 136 -31.64 -16.15 24.59
N GLU A 137 -32.64 -16.70 23.90
CA GLU A 137 -32.91 -18.15 23.84
C GLU A 137 -31.80 -18.95 23.13
N GLN A 138 -31.11 -18.34 22.15
CA GLN A 138 -29.96 -18.93 21.47
C GLN A 138 -28.63 -18.68 22.20
N GLY A 139 -28.66 -18.08 23.41
CA GLY A 139 -27.46 -17.76 24.19
C GLY A 139 -26.60 -16.66 23.56
N MET A 140 -27.18 -15.83 22.69
CA MET A 140 -26.53 -14.66 22.12
C MET A 140 -26.79 -13.43 23.01
N ASP A 141 -25.82 -13.10 23.85
CA ASP A 141 -25.90 -11.94 24.72
C ASP A 141 -25.57 -10.63 23.98
N GLY A 142 -26.48 -9.67 24.03
CA GLY A 142 -26.25 -8.30 23.55
C GLY A 142 -26.58 -8.04 22.07
N ILE A 143 -26.09 -6.90 21.58
CA ILE A 143 -26.23 -6.51 20.17
C ILE A 143 -25.06 -7.14 19.42
N PRO A 144 -25.31 -7.91 18.33
CA PRO A 144 -24.23 -8.46 17.50
C PRO A 144 -23.23 -7.37 17.08
N GLU A 145 -21.94 -7.67 17.14
CA GLU A 145 -20.90 -6.73 16.69
C GLU A 145 -20.76 -6.79 15.16
N GLU A 146 -20.75 -5.62 14.52
CA GLU A 146 -20.55 -5.53 13.07
C GLU A 146 -19.13 -6.03 12.69
N PRO A 147 -19.01 -7.03 11.82
CA PRO A 147 -17.70 -7.59 11.50
C PRO A 147 -16.90 -6.64 10.61
N VAL A 148 -15.70 -6.28 11.07
CA VAL A 148 -14.78 -5.42 10.33
C VAL A 148 -13.97 -6.22 9.32
N GLN A 149 -13.98 -5.79 8.06
CA GLN A 149 -13.17 -6.40 7.01
C GLN A 149 -11.68 -6.10 7.22
N LYS A 150 -10.88 -7.15 7.44
CA LYS A 150 -9.43 -7.03 7.53
C LYS A 150 -8.80 -7.13 6.16
N LYS A 151 -7.99 -6.15 5.78
CA LYS A 151 -7.26 -6.11 4.51
C LYS A 151 -6.07 -5.16 4.55
N PHE A 152 -5.07 -5.43 3.72
CA PHE A 152 -3.89 -4.58 3.53
C PHE A 152 -3.94 -3.79 2.23
N VAL A 153 -4.43 -4.37 1.14
CA VAL A 153 -4.29 -3.78 -0.19
C VAL A 153 -5.57 -3.10 -0.65
N VAL A 154 -5.47 -1.81 -0.98
CA VAL A 154 -6.54 -1.03 -1.60
C VAL A 154 -6.09 -0.52 -2.96
N SER A 155 -7.04 -0.33 -3.86
CA SER A 155 -6.82 0.21 -5.20
C SER A 155 -7.99 1.13 -5.54
N ASP A 156 -7.74 2.22 -6.27
CA ASP A 156 -8.76 3.20 -6.68
C ASP A 156 -9.70 3.61 -5.55
N ILE A 157 -9.18 4.35 -4.57
CA ILE A 157 -9.87 4.72 -3.34
C ILE A 157 -9.79 6.23 -3.09
N THR A 158 -10.88 6.82 -2.59
CA THR A 158 -10.88 8.22 -2.14
C THR A 158 -10.18 8.35 -0.78
N PRO A 159 -9.68 9.55 -0.42
CA PRO A 159 -9.11 9.81 0.90
C PRO A 159 -10.01 9.41 2.09
N GLU A 160 -11.32 9.67 1.97
CA GLU A 160 -12.31 9.37 3.00
C GLU A 160 -12.49 7.86 3.18
N CYS A 161 -12.67 7.14 2.06
CA CYS A 161 -12.75 5.69 2.06
C CYS A 161 -11.45 5.06 2.58
N LEU A 162 -10.29 5.63 2.25
CA LEU A 162 -9.01 5.17 2.77
C LEU A 162 -8.94 5.29 4.29
N ALA A 163 -9.39 6.42 4.85
CA ALA A 163 -9.43 6.61 6.30
C ALA A 163 -10.39 5.64 6.99
N PHE A 164 -11.57 5.40 6.41
CA PHE A 164 -12.51 4.40 6.92
C PHE A 164 -11.90 2.98 6.92
N VAL A 165 -11.28 2.55 5.82
CA VAL A 165 -10.62 1.24 5.76
C VAL A 165 -9.45 1.17 6.75
N HIS A 166 -8.67 2.24 6.89
CA HIS A 166 -7.58 2.33 7.86
C HIS A 166 -8.07 2.27 9.31
N ASP A 167 -9.29 2.74 9.59
CA ASP A 167 -9.89 2.62 10.91
C ASP A 167 -10.07 1.15 11.31
N GLY A 168 -10.53 0.32 10.38
CA GLY A 168 -10.59 -1.13 10.56
C GLY A 168 -9.23 -1.85 10.52
N ASN A 169 -8.19 -1.22 9.97
CA ASN A 169 -6.91 -1.85 9.60
C ASN A 169 -5.69 -1.06 10.09
N LYS A 170 -5.56 -0.93 11.42
CA LYS A 170 -4.53 -0.12 12.09
C LYS A 170 -3.08 -0.54 11.88
N ARG A 171 -2.81 -1.75 11.35
CA ARG A 171 -1.44 -2.25 11.18
C ARG A 171 -0.71 -1.58 10.01
N GLY A 172 -1.40 -1.32 8.91
CA GLY A 172 -0.84 -0.73 7.70
C GLY A 172 -1.75 -0.99 6.50
N ILE A 173 -1.71 -0.09 5.52
CA ILE A 173 -2.43 -0.21 4.26
C ILE A 173 -1.49 0.13 3.11
N CYS A 174 -1.59 -0.64 2.03
CA CYS A 174 -0.95 -0.41 0.76
C CYS A 174 -1.97 0.16 -0.23
N LEU A 175 -1.69 1.34 -0.79
CA LEU A 175 -2.36 1.77 -2.02
C LEU A 175 -1.61 1.19 -3.22
N TYR A 176 -2.20 0.20 -3.87
CA TYR A 176 -1.69 -0.40 -5.09
C TYR A 176 -2.29 0.31 -6.31
N ALA A 177 -1.44 0.91 -7.14
CA ALA A 177 -1.80 1.55 -8.39
C ALA A 177 -0.93 1.03 -9.53
N ASP A 178 -1.53 0.30 -10.48
CA ASP A 178 -0.82 -0.28 -11.63
C ASP A 178 -0.41 0.80 -12.65
N GLU A 179 -1.23 1.84 -12.80
CA GLU A 179 -0.91 3.00 -13.64
C GLU A 179 -0.79 4.28 -12.81
N LEU A 180 0.46 4.73 -12.63
CA LEU A 180 0.77 5.96 -11.89
C LEU A 180 0.07 7.19 -12.47
N ALA A 181 -0.11 7.26 -13.79
CA ALA A 181 -0.83 8.33 -14.44
C ALA A 181 -2.32 8.34 -14.07
N SER A 182 -2.94 7.17 -13.90
CA SER A 182 -4.32 7.06 -13.43
C SER A 182 -4.44 7.57 -11.99
N TRP A 183 -3.48 7.22 -11.13
CA TRP A 183 -3.42 7.73 -9.77
C TRP A 183 -3.28 9.26 -9.74
N PHE A 184 -2.38 9.86 -10.52
CA PHE A 184 -2.27 11.32 -10.62
C PHE A 184 -3.50 11.99 -11.23
N LYS A 185 -4.19 11.36 -12.20
CA LYS A 185 -5.45 11.90 -12.76
C LYS A 185 -6.57 11.92 -11.73
N ASN A 186 -6.52 11.05 -10.74
CA ASN A 186 -7.45 11.10 -9.62
C ASN A 186 -7.19 12.32 -8.71
N PHE A 187 -5.99 12.91 -8.73
CA PHE A 187 -5.72 14.16 -7.99
C PHE A 187 -6.58 15.29 -8.57
N ASN A 188 -7.35 15.93 -7.70
CA ASN A 188 -8.31 17.01 -8.01
C ASN A 188 -9.63 16.57 -8.66
N ARG A 189 -9.93 15.26 -8.69
CA ARG A 189 -11.21 14.78 -9.21
C ARG A 189 -12.37 15.12 -8.28
N TYR A 190 -12.12 15.20 -6.97
CA TYR A 190 -13.16 15.41 -5.96
C TYR A 190 -13.02 16.74 -5.19
N SER A 191 -11.83 17.33 -5.14
CA SER A 191 -11.61 18.62 -4.49
C SER A 191 -10.44 19.40 -5.13
N LYS A 192 -10.63 20.68 -5.45
CA LYS A 192 -9.52 21.51 -5.97
C LYS A 192 -8.46 21.73 -4.87
N GLY A 193 -7.34 21.01 -4.94
CA GLY A 193 -6.11 21.31 -4.20
C GLY A 193 -5.91 20.65 -2.83
N SER A 194 -6.87 19.91 -2.26
CA SER A 194 -6.70 19.29 -0.91
C SER A 194 -6.09 17.89 -0.93
N GLU A 195 -6.18 17.16 -2.03
CA GLU A 195 -5.72 15.76 -2.09
C GLU A 195 -4.19 15.63 -2.02
N GLU A 196 -3.44 16.57 -2.59
CA GLU A 196 -1.97 16.60 -2.46
C GLU A 196 -1.55 16.74 -0.99
N GLN A 197 -2.16 17.70 -0.27
CA GLN A 197 -1.87 17.92 1.15
C GLN A 197 -2.24 16.70 2.00
N PHE A 198 -3.32 15.99 1.62
CA PHE A 198 -3.69 14.73 2.25
C PHE A 198 -2.59 13.68 2.06
N TRP A 199 -2.16 13.40 0.83
CA TRP A 199 -1.13 12.38 0.57
C TRP A 199 0.22 12.75 1.18
N LEU A 200 0.60 14.03 1.22
CA LEU A 200 1.81 14.49 1.93
C LEU A 200 1.71 14.27 3.44
N SER A 201 0.52 14.46 4.02
CA SER A 201 0.26 14.22 5.44
C SER A 201 0.33 12.72 5.76
N VAL A 202 -0.24 11.88 4.90
CA VAL A 202 -0.15 10.41 5.00
C VAL A 202 1.31 9.95 4.88
N PHE A 203 2.07 10.46 3.92
CA PHE A 203 3.50 10.15 3.76
C PHE A 203 4.30 10.53 5.01
N SER A 204 3.97 11.67 5.63
CA SER A 204 4.60 12.15 6.88
C SER A 204 4.08 11.43 8.13
N GLY A 205 3.18 10.44 8.00
CA GLY A 205 2.59 9.73 9.14
C GLY A 205 1.77 10.62 10.09
N LYS A 206 1.27 11.76 9.61
CA LYS A 206 0.46 12.68 10.43
C LYS A 206 -0.92 12.09 10.69
N PRO A 207 -1.57 12.44 11.83
CA PRO A 207 -2.95 12.06 12.09
C PRO A 207 -3.87 12.53 10.97
N ILE A 208 -4.75 11.65 10.53
CA ILE A 208 -5.83 11.97 9.61
C ILE A 208 -7.05 12.34 10.47
N ILE A 209 -7.54 13.57 10.32
CA ILE A 209 -8.69 14.08 11.07
C ILE A 209 -9.83 14.31 10.09
N PHE A 210 -10.90 13.52 10.22
CA PHE A 210 -12.14 13.67 9.46
C PHE A 210 -13.29 13.87 10.44
N ASP A 211 -13.85 15.08 10.49
CA ASP A 211 -14.98 15.41 11.37
C ASP A 211 -16.36 15.25 10.70
N ARG A 212 -16.41 14.73 9.46
CA ARG A 212 -17.64 14.63 8.67
C ARG A 212 -18.11 13.16 8.59
N LYS A 213 -19.37 12.92 8.97
CA LYS A 213 -20.09 11.67 8.76
C LYS A 213 -20.90 11.73 7.47
#